data_AF-A0A8C5MP11-F1
#
_entry.id   AF-A0A8C5MP11-F1
#
_cell.length_a   1.000
_cell.length_b   1.000
_cell.length_c   1.000
_cell.angle_alpha   90.00
_cell.angle_beta   90.00
_cell.angle_gamma   90.00
#
_symmetry.space_group_name_H-M   'P 1'
#
loop_
_entity.id
_entity.type
_entity.pdbx_description
1 polymer ?
#
loop_
_entity_poly.entity_id
_entity_poly.type
_entity_poly.pdbx_seq_one_letter_code
_entity_poly.pdbx_strand_id
1 'polypeptide(L)'
;MKDSLLRQSKKSFLKMEMNLEGSQTWQHVFGILQDTELHETYRHVWTLQINNTLDELTFSQRQQGWKIYKTSTFASFRCPSCRNFWNSAKVSLTFHYRLVEHKRGEVRLRLFRQVCRSCKNDIMLTGSFARDKKEEVLMRLINKIKRNCYKEDIDIVDYFREMKITKPHEASLCEACKMGKCSREEELF
;
A
#
# COMPACT_ATOMS: atom_id res chain seq x y z
N MET A 1 13.11 -25.68 19.88
CA MET A 1 13.54 -24.63 20.85
C MET A 1 14.48 -23.57 20.24
N LYS A 2 15.49 -23.94 19.44
CA LYS A 2 16.44 -22.99 18.83
C LYS A 2 15.81 -22.02 17.82
N ASP A 3 14.79 -22.45 17.06
CA ASP A 3 14.10 -21.60 16.08
C ASP A 3 13.24 -20.49 16.70
N SER A 4 12.68 -20.72 17.88
CA SER A 4 11.88 -19.71 18.59
C SER A 4 12.76 -18.57 19.10
N LEU A 5 13.95 -18.90 19.61
CA LEU A 5 14.92 -17.93 20.12
C LEU A 5 15.54 -17.11 18.97
N LEU A 6 15.78 -17.72 17.81
CA LEU A 6 16.25 -17.01 16.62
C LEU A 6 15.19 -16.06 16.06
N ARG A 7 13.91 -16.46 16.05
CA ARG A 7 12.78 -15.59 15.68
C ARG A 7 12.58 -14.43 16.65
N GLN A 8 12.76 -14.67 17.95
CA GLN A 8 12.60 -13.66 18.99
C GLN A 8 13.78 -12.66 18.99
N SER A 9 15.00 -13.14 18.73
CA SER A 9 16.21 -12.33 18.56
C SER A 9 16.16 -11.47 17.29
N LYS A 10 15.67 -12.01 16.16
CA LYS A 10 15.43 -11.24 14.93
C LYS A 10 14.30 -10.21 15.10
N LYS A 11 13.22 -10.55 15.82
CA LYS A 11 12.17 -9.58 16.19
C LYS A 11 12.72 -8.43 17.04
N SER A 12 13.64 -8.70 17.97
CA SER A 12 14.31 -7.63 18.73
C SER A 12 15.28 -6.80 17.89
N PHE A 13 15.94 -7.40 16.89
CA PHE A 13 16.85 -6.69 15.99
C PHE A 13 16.08 -5.77 15.01
N LEU A 14 14.97 -6.25 14.45
CA LEU A 14 14.02 -5.43 13.68
C LEU A 14 13.44 -4.30 14.54
N LYS A 15 13.23 -4.54 15.83
CA LYS A 15 12.78 -3.53 16.80
C LYS A 15 13.84 -2.48 17.15
N MET A 16 15.13 -2.77 16.96
CA MET A 16 16.21 -1.77 17.11
C MET A 16 16.34 -0.88 15.86
N GLU A 17 16.09 -1.39 14.65
CA GLU A 17 15.98 -0.56 13.44
C GLU A 17 14.68 0.27 13.37
N MET A 18 13.74 0.05 14.30
CA MET A 18 12.51 0.84 14.43
C MET A 18 12.72 2.29 14.92
N ASN A 19 13.94 2.67 15.31
CA ASN A 19 14.25 3.99 15.86
C ASN A 19 14.92 4.98 14.87
N LEU A 20 14.92 4.70 13.56
CA LEU A 20 15.25 5.71 12.56
C LEU A 20 13.98 6.50 12.19
N GLU A 21 13.70 7.54 12.97
CA GLU A 21 12.66 8.54 12.74
C GLU A 21 12.91 9.28 11.42
N GLY A 22 12.36 8.72 10.35
CA GLY A 22 12.33 9.31 9.01
C GLY A 22 11.21 8.68 8.20
N SER A 23 10.66 9.41 7.22
CA SER A 23 9.62 8.90 6.31
C SER A 23 10.20 7.82 5.40
N GLN A 24 10.30 6.58 5.92
CA GLN A 24 10.78 5.43 5.15
C GLN A 24 9.92 5.22 3.91
N THR A 25 10.52 5.09 2.72
CA THR A 25 9.76 4.97 1.47
C THR A 25 8.94 3.67 1.42
N TRP A 26 7.92 3.61 0.55
CA TRP A 26 7.14 2.39 0.34
C TRP A 26 8.04 1.21 -0.07
N GLN A 27 9.06 1.47 -0.89
CA GLN A 27 10.04 0.48 -1.31
C GLN A 27 10.86 -0.06 -0.14
N HIS A 28 11.30 0.82 0.77
CA HIS A 28 12.10 0.41 1.93
C HIS A 28 11.28 -0.46 2.89
N VAL A 29 10.09 0.00 3.27
CA VAL A 29 9.20 -0.78 4.14
C VAL A 29 8.83 -2.13 3.51
N PHE A 30 8.55 -2.15 2.20
CA PHE A 30 8.27 -3.40 1.49
C PHE A 30 9.48 -4.32 1.45
N GLY A 31 10.69 -3.79 1.27
CA GLY A 31 11.94 -4.55 1.28
C GLY A 31 12.12 -5.34 2.58
N ILE A 32 11.91 -4.68 3.72
CA ILE A 32 11.97 -5.30 5.05
C ILE A 32 10.93 -6.43 5.16
N LEU A 33 9.66 -6.14 4.82
CA LEU A 33 8.58 -7.10 4.98
C LEU A 33 8.69 -8.28 4.02
N GLN A 34 9.09 -8.07 2.76
CA GLN A 34 9.22 -9.17 1.81
C GLN A 34 10.40 -10.09 2.17
N ASP A 35 11.46 -9.56 2.79
CA ASP A 35 12.58 -10.38 3.25
C ASP A 35 12.10 -11.39 4.31
N THR A 36 11.34 -10.94 5.30
CA THR A 36 10.85 -11.80 6.39
C THR A 36 9.68 -12.69 5.97
N GLU A 37 8.76 -12.18 5.14
CA GLU A 37 7.49 -12.85 4.86
C GLU A 37 7.50 -13.70 3.58
N LEU A 38 8.37 -13.39 2.62
CA LEU A 38 8.40 -14.06 1.31
C LEU A 38 9.76 -14.72 1.04
N HIS A 39 10.86 -14.00 1.21
CA HIS A 39 12.19 -14.51 0.84
C HIS A 39 12.66 -15.64 1.75
N GLU A 40 12.48 -15.53 3.07
CA GLU A 40 12.86 -16.60 4.02
C GLU A 40 12.12 -17.92 3.72
N THR A 41 10.84 -17.85 3.32
CA THR A 41 9.99 -19.02 3.07
C THR A 41 10.14 -19.59 1.66
N TYR A 42 10.03 -18.76 0.62
CA TYR A 42 9.95 -19.22 -0.77
C TYR A 42 11.24 -19.02 -1.57
N ARG A 43 12.27 -18.39 -1.01
CA ARG A 43 13.53 -18.06 -1.70
C ARG A 43 13.33 -17.22 -2.97
N HIS A 44 12.26 -16.43 -3.00
CA HIS A 44 11.92 -15.53 -4.10
C HIS A 44 12.06 -14.09 -3.63
N VAL A 45 12.64 -13.24 -4.48
CA VAL A 45 12.82 -11.81 -4.19
C VAL A 45 11.70 -11.02 -4.85
N TRP A 46 11.06 -10.16 -4.06
CA TRP A 46 10.01 -9.27 -4.52
C TRP A 46 10.47 -7.82 -4.54
N THR A 47 10.19 -7.11 -5.64
CA THR A 47 10.51 -5.68 -5.76
C THR A 47 9.27 -4.83 -5.92
N LEU A 48 9.22 -3.68 -5.23
CA LEU A 48 8.15 -2.69 -5.35
C LEU A 48 8.64 -1.44 -6.07
N GLN A 49 7.88 -0.98 -7.06
CA GLN A 49 8.09 0.28 -7.75
C GLN A 49 6.83 1.15 -7.71
N ILE A 50 7.00 2.46 -7.57
CA ILE A 50 5.87 3.40 -7.67
C ILE A 50 5.62 3.69 -9.14
N ASN A 51 4.39 3.52 -9.58
CA ASN A 51 3.92 3.91 -10.89
C ASN A 51 2.54 4.55 -10.77
N ASN A 52 2.48 5.87 -10.92
CA ASN A 52 1.24 6.63 -10.76
C ASN A 52 0.35 6.66 -12.02
N THR A 53 0.76 5.98 -13.09
CA THR A 53 -0.03 5.84 -14.32
C THR A 53 -0.75 4.50 -14.41
N LEU A 54 -0.63 3.61 -13.41
CA LEU A 54 -1.32 2.32 -13.43
C LEU A 54 -2.84 2.48 -13.52
N ASP A 55 -3.44 1.74 -14.44
CA ASP A 55 -4.88 1.63 -14.62
C ASP A 55 -5.34 0.18 -14.43
N GLU A 56 -6.56 -0.16 -14.81
CA GLU A 56 -7.00 -1.55 -14.91
C GLU A 56 -6.05 -2.38 -15.75
N LEU A 57 -5.93 -3.66 -15.40
CA LEU A 57 -5.15 -4.60 -16.19
C LEU A 57 -5.82 -4.84 -17.54
N THR A 58 -5.03 -4.91 -18.61
CA THR A 58 -5.49 -5.40 -19.92
C THR A 58 -5.61 -6.93 -19.91
N PHE A 59 -6.27 -7.50 -20.92
CA PHE A 59 -6.33 -8.95 -21.10
C PHE A 59 -4.93 -9.58 -21.23
N SER A 60 -4.06 -8.97 -22.04
CA SER A 60 -2.67 -9.40 -22.21
C SER A 60 -1.88 -9.37 -20.89
N GLN A 61 -2.05 -8.32 -20.08
CA GLN A 61 -1.40 -8.26 -18.77
C GLN A 61 -1.88 -9.36 -17.82
N ARG A 62 -3.19 -9.68 -17.80
CA ARG A 62 -3.71 -10.80 -17.00
C ARG A 62 -3.13 -12.14 -17.44
N GLN A 63 -2.99 -12.37 -18.75
CA GLN A 63 -2.34 -13.58 -19.27
C GLN A 63 -0.86 -13.68 -18.85
N GLN A 64 -0.17 -12.54 -18.71
CA GLN A 64 1.19 -12.48 -18.16
C GLN A 64 1.25 -12.61 -16.62
N GLY A 65 0.17 -13.08 -15.98
CA GLY A 65 0.12 -13.38 -14.56
C GLY A 65 -0.11 -12.18 -13.64
N TRP A 66 -0.32 -10.98 -14.19
CA TRP A 66 -0.62 -9.78 -13.39
C TRP A 66 -1.96 -9.91 -12.68
N LYS A 67 -1.96 -9.47 -11.42
CA LYS A 67 -3.10 -9.41 -10.52
C LYS A 67 -3.22 -8.00 -9.97
N ILE A 68 -4.44 -7.60 -9.60
CA ILE A 68 -4.72 -6.28 -9.03
C ILE A 68 -5.18 -6.42 -7.57
N TYR A 69 -4.69 -5.53 -6.71
CA TYR A 69 -5.19 -5.36 -5.35
C TYR A 69 -5.43 -3.88 -5.09
N LYS A 70 -6.69 -3.53 -4.84
CA LYS A 70 -7.12 -2.16 -4.52
C LYS A 70 -7.37 -2.05 -3.02
N THR A 71 -6.91 -0.97 -2.42
CA THR A 71 -7.09 -0.72 -0.99
C THR A 71 -7.05 0.77 -0.69
N SER A 72 -7.21 1.16 0.57
CA SER A 72 -7.02 2.54 1.01
C SER A 72 -6.34 2.61 2.35
N THR A 73 -5.69 3.73 2.63
CA THR A 73 -5.09 4.01 3.94
C THR A 73 -5.12 5.51 4.25
N PHE A 74 -4.76 5.84 5.48
CA PHE A 74 -4.61 7.20 5.95
C PHE A 74 -3.36 7.86 5.36
N ALA A 75 -3.48 9.13 4.96
CA ALA A 75 -2.33 9.95 4.60
C ALA A 75 -2.53 11.42 5.01
N SER A 76 -1.41 12.10 5.20
CA SER A 76 -1.38 13.55 5.40
C SER A 76 -0.89 14.25 4.15
N PHE A 77 -1.35 15.47 3.91
CA PHE A 77 -0.97 16.28 2.75
C PHE A 77 -0.53 17.65 3.21
N ARG A 78 0.44 18.21 2.49
CA ARG A 78 0.90 19.59 2.69
C ARG A 78 0.98 20.28 1.35
N CYS A 79 0.24 21.36 1.18
CA CYS A 79 0.30 22.16 -0.04
C CYS A 79 1.59 23.00 -0.03
N PRO A 80 2.43 22.92 -1.07
CA PRO A 80 3.66 23.73 -1.15
C PRO A 80 3.35 25.22 -1.36
N SER A 81 2.23 25.54 -2.00
CA SER A 81 1.86 26.92 -2.37
C SER A 81 1.25 27.70 -1.20
N CYS A 82 0.18 27.19 -0.59
CA CYS A 82 -0.53 27.89 0.49
C CYS A 82 -0.20 27.37 1.89
N ARG A 83 0.69 26.38 2.01
CA ARG A 83 1.08 25.71 3.28
C ARG A 83 -0.06 25.01 4.02
N ASN A 84 -1.26 24.95 3.45
CA ASN A 84 -2.39 24.24 4.03
C ASN A 84 -2.03 22.77 4.27
N PHE A 85 -2.44 22.26 5.42
CA PHE A 85 -2.21 20.89 5.85
C PHE A 85 -3.55 20.22 6.12
N TRP A 86 -3.71 18.99 5.63
CA TRP A 86 -4.91 18.21 5.91
C TRP A 86 -4.59 16.72 5.94
N ASN A 87 -5.49 15.99 6.60
CA ASN A 87 -5.45 14.54 6.68
C ASN A 87 -6.58 13.95 5.84
N SER A 88 -6.33 12.80 5.23
CA SER A 88 -7.34 11.99 4.58
C SER A 88 -7.36 10.61 5.23
N ALA A 89 -8.50 10.20 5.78
CA ALA A 89 -8.68 8.82 6.25
C ALA A 89 -8.69 7.80 5.11
N LYS A 90 -8.98 8.25 3.88
CA LYS A 90 -9.14 7.39 2.72
C LYS A 90 -8.37 7.94 1.53
N VAL A 91 -7.14 7.49 1.38
CA VAL A 91 -6.37 7.62 0.14
C VAL A 91 -6.37 6.27 -0.55
N SER A 92 -6.87 6.21 -1.78
CA SER A 92 -6.87 4.97 -2.57
C SER A 92 -5.46 4.58 -3.00
N LEU A 93 -5.21 3.28 -3.07
CA LEU A 93 -3.98 2.67 -3.57
C LEU A 93 -4.36 1.53 -4.51
N THR A 94 -3.55 1.35 -5.55
CA THR A 94 -3.68 0.18 -6.45
C THR A 94 -2.33 -0.48 -6.61
N PHE A 95 -2.30 -1.77 -6.32
CA PHE A 95 -1.17 -2.63 -6.54
C PHE A 95 -1.41 -3.51 -7.76
N HIS A 96 -0.49 -3.48 -8.70
CA HIS A 96 -0.32 -4.56 -9.68
C HIS A 96 0.78 -5.46 -9.19
N TYR A 97 0.57 -6.76 -9.18
CA TYR A 97 1.59 -7.70 -8.75
C TYR A 97 1.55 -8.99 -9.56
N ARG A 98 2.72 -9.60 -9.73
CA ARG A 98 2.88 -10.92 -10.35
C ARG A 98 4.11 -11.62 -9.82
N LEU A 99 4.09 -12.94 -9.90
CA LEU A 99 5.27 -13.77 -9.82
C LEU A 99 5.62 -14.17 -11.25
N VAL A 100 6.81 -13.80 -11.72
CA VAL A 100 7.33 -14.24 -13.02
C VAL A 100 7.89 -15.64 -12.86
N GLU A 101 7.74 -16.47 -13.87
CA GLU A 101 8.30 -17.82 -13.88
C GLU A 101 9.81 -17.76 -13.56
N HIS A 102 10.24 -18.60 -12.61
CA HIS A 102 11.62 -18.70 -12.12
C HIS A 102 12.12 -17.60 -11.16
N LYS A 103 11.31 -17.29 -10.14
CA LYS A 103 11.72 -16.80 -8.78
C LYS A 103 11.62 -15.29 -8.49
N ARG A 104 11.21 -14.44 -9.44
CA ARG A 104 11.13 -12.99 -9.19
C ARG A 104 9.71 -12.47 -9.12
N GLY A 105 9.40 -11.80 -8.01
CA GLY A 105 8.15 -11.09 -7.81
C GLY A 105 8.24 -9.61 -8.18
N GLU A 106 7.22 -9.12 -8.85
CA GLU A 106 7.08 -7.71 -9.20
C GLU A 106 5.84 -7.12 -8.54
N VAL A 107 5.99 -5.94 -7.94
CA VAL A 107 4.90 -5.09 -7.46
C VAL A 107 5.04 -3.70 -8.06
N ARG A 108 3.94 -3.17 -8.59
CA ARG A 108 3.80 -1.76 -8.99
C ARG A 108 2.70 -1.13 -8.16
N LEU A 109 2.98 0.01 -7.56
CA LEU A 109 2.07 0.73 -6.68
C LEU A 109 1.69 2.08 -7.29
N ARG A 110 0.39 2.34 -7.43
CA ARG A 110 -0.17 3.66 -7.67
C ARG A 110 -0.69 4.25 -6.37
N LEU A 111 -0.25 5.47 -6.07
CA LEU A 111 -0.76 6.30 -5.00
C LEU A 111 -1.69 7.35 -5.61
N PHE A 112 -2.97 7.34 -5.23
CA PHE A 112 -3.89 8.37 -5.70
C PHE A 112 -3.67 9.68 -4.93
N ARG A 113 -3.75 10.78 -5.66
CA ARG A 113 -3.41 12.12 -5.19
C ARG A 113 -4.64 12.93 -4.83
N GLN A 114 -4.43 14.07 -4.17
CA GLN A 114 -5.49 15.01 -3.85
C GLN A 114 -5.12 16.44 -4.23
N VAL A 115 -6.13 17.23 -4.58
CA VAL A 115 -6.02 18.67 -4.83
C VAL A 115 -6.14 19.43 -3.52
N CYS A 116 -5.37 20.52 -3.37
CA CYS A 116 -5.51 21.40 -2.23
C CYS A 116 -6.84 22.19 -2.30
N ARG A 117 -7.68 22.05 -1.27
CA ARG A 117 -8.96 22.76 -1.16
C ARG A 117 -8.83 24.29 -1.21
N SER A 118 -7.77 24.85 -0.64
CA SER A 118 -7.59 26.31 -0.56
C SER A 118 -7.12 26.91 -1.88
N CYS A 119 -6.22 26.23 -2.59
CA CYS A 119 -5.72 26.71 -3.88
C CYS A 119 -6.69 26.42 -5.02
N LYS A 120 -7.43 25.29 -4.95
CA LYS A 120 -8.25 24.75 -6.04
C LYS A 120 -7.54 24.74 -7.40
N ASN A 121 -6.20 24.65 -7.39
CA ASN A 121 -5.43 24.48 -8.60
C ASN A 121 -5.49 23.01 -9.02
N ASP A 122 -5.33 22.71 -10.32
CA ASP A 122 -5.35 21.32 -10.80
C ASP A 122 -4.07 20.52 -10.44
N ILE A 123 -3.33 20.98 -9.43
CA ILE A 123 -2.11 20.32 -8.96
C ILE A 123 -2.48 19.17 -8.04
N MET A 124 -2.14 17.96 -8.48
CA MET A 124 -2.33 16.72 -7.74
C MET A 124 -1.15 16.47 -6.78
N LEU A 125 -1.43 16.48 -5.48
CA LEU A 125 -0.44 16.30 -4.42
C LEU A 125 -0.40 14.85 -3.95
N THR A 126 0.80 14.32 -3.79
CA THR A 126 1.03 12.98 -3.22
C THR A 126 1.02 13.06 -1.69
N GLY A 127 0.28 12.15 -1.06
CA GLY A 127 0.21 12.07 0.40
C GLY A 127 1.53 11.60 1.02
N SER A 128 1.76 12.04 2.25
CA SER A 128 2.76 11.49 3.17
C SER A 128 2.09 10.44 4.04
N PHE A 129 2.72 9.28 4.13
CA PHE A 129 2.19 8.11 4.81
C PHE A 129 3.12 7.74 5.96
N ALA A 130 2.56 7.55 7.15
CA ALA A 130 3.29 7.05 8.31
C ALA A 130 3.75 5.60 8.08
N ARG A 131 4.81 5.18 8.77
CA ARG A 131 5.43 3.86 8.59
C ARG A 131 4.46 2.73 8.92
N ASP A 132 3.80 2.81 10.07
CA ASP A 132 2.77 1.85 10.51
C ASP A 132 1.67 1.66 9.45
N LYS A 133 1.25 2.75 8.80
CA LYS A 133 0.25 2.70 7.72
C LYS A 133 0.75 2.09 6.44
N LYS A 134 2.05 2.21 6.14
CA LYS A 134 2.69 1.46 5.04
C LYS A 134 2.74 -0.02 5.37
N GLU A 135 3.19 -0.39 6.56
CA GLU A 135 3.29 -1.78 7.02
C GLU A 135 1.93 -2.49 6.97
N GLU A 136 0.88 -1.86 7.51
CA GLU A 136 -0.49 -2.40 7.51
C GLU A 136 -0.98 -2.74 6.09
N VAL A 137 -0.78 -1.83 5.13
CA VAL A 137 -1.18 -2.03 3.73
C VAL A 137 -0.34 -3.10 3.05
N LEU A 138 0.97 -3.07 3.25
CA LEU A 138 1.91 -3.99 2.60
C LEU A 138 1.76 -5.42 3.15
N MET A 139 1.45 -5.60 4.43
CA MET A 139 1.13 -6.92 4.98
C MET A 139 -0.14 -7.50 4.36
N ARG A 140 -1.19 -6.68 4.13
CA ARG A 140 -2.37 -7.14 3.39
C ARG A 140 -2.01 -7.54 1.95
N LEU A 141 -1.14 -6.78 1.27
CA LEU A 141 -0.64 -7.15 -0.06
C LEU A 141 0.13 -8.48 -0.02
N ILE A 142 1.03 -8.67 0.95
CA ILE A 142 1.80 -9.91 1.12
C ILE A 142 0.87 -11.11 1.30
N ASN A 143 -0.20 -10.98 2.09
CA ASN A 143 -1.19 -12.05 2.23
C ASN A 143 -1.89 -12.36 0.89
N LYS A 144 -2.19 -11.34 0.07
CA LYS A 144 -2.70 -11.55 -1.30
C LYS A 144 -1.67 -12.25 -2.19
N ILE A 145 -0.38 -11.94 -2.05
CA ILE A 145 0.72 -12.60 -2.78
C ILE A 145 0.81 -14.08 -2.38
N LYS A 146 0.90 -14.38 -1.09
CA LYS A 146 0.98 -15.75 -0.55
C LYS A 146 -0.21 -16.60 -1.05
N ARG A 147 -1.43 -16.10 -0.92
CA ARG A 147 -2.63 -16.78 -1.43
C ARG A 147 -2.61 -16.97 -2.95
N ASN A 148 -2.41 -15.91 -3.71
CA ASN A 148 -2.68 -15.95 -5.15
C ASN A 148 -1.52 -16.50 -5.99
N CYS A 149 -0.28 -16.29 -5.54
CA CYS A 149 0.94 -16.70 -6.24
C CYS A 149 1.54 -17.99 -5.67
N TYR A 150 1.39 -18.26 -4.37
CA TYR A 150 1.95 -19.47 -3.72
C TYR A 150 0.89 -20.48 -3.29
N LYS A 151 -0.40 -20.18 -3.50
CA LYS A 151 -1.52 -21.08 -3.18
C LYS A 151 -1.61 -21.45 -1.71
N GLU A 152 -1.09 -20.59 -0.83
CA GLU A 152 -1.29 -20.77 0.60
C GLU A 152 -2.74 -20.52 0.99
N ASP A 153 -3.22 -21.37 1.89
CA ASP A 153 -4.49 -21.15 2.55
C ASP A 153 -4.29 -20.15 3.68
N ILE A 154 -4.72 -18.92 3.43
CA ILE A 154 -4.61 -17.81 4.38
C ILE A 154 -6.02 -17.33 4.64
N ASP A 155 -6.44 -17.48 5.89
CA ASP A 155 -7.55 -16.73 6.45
C ASP A 155 -7.20 -15.25 6.38
N ILE A 156 -7.69 -14.60 5.33
CA ILE A 156 -7.60 -13.15 5.23
C ILE A 156 -8.57 -12.62 6.27
N VAL A 157 -8.08 -12.45 7.50
CA VAL A 157 -8.73 -11.60 8.48
C VAL A 157 -8.74 -10.23 7.83
N ASP A 158 -9.90 -9.83 7.32
CA ASP A 158 -10.10 -8.48 6.83
C ASP A 158 -9.99 -7.59 8.06
N TYR A 159 -8.77 -7.12 8.33
CA TYR A 159 -8.48 -6.28 9.47
C TYR A 159 -9.46 -5.11 9.39
N PHE A 160 -10.45 -5.13 10.28
CA PHE A 160 -11.44 -4.07 10.41
C PHE A 160 -10.67 -2.76 10.39
N ARG A 161 -10.89 -1.98 9.32
CA ARG A 161 -10.31 -0.64 9.26
C ARG A 161 -11.05 0.12 10.32
N GLU A 162 -10.36 0.52 11.39
CA GLU A 162 -10.89 1.53 12.28
C GLU A 162 -11.27 2.74 11.43
N MET A 163 -12.57 2.91 11.22
CA MET A 163 -13.09 4.05 10.48
C MET A 163 -12.90 5.25 11.38
N LYS A 164 -11.82 6.00 11.13
CA LYS A 164 -11.69 7.33 11.72
C LYS A 164 -12.79 8.19 11.11
N ILE A 165 -13.72 8.63 11.95
CA ILE A 165 -14.71 9.64 11.60
C ILE A 165 -13.91 10.85 11.10
N THR A 166 -14.05 11.14 9.81
CA THR A 166 -13.44 12.30 9.17
C THR A 166 -14.52 13.14 8.55
N LYS A 167 -14.17 14.38 8.18
CA LYS A 167 -15.05 15.21 7.36
C LYS A 167 -15.46 14.44 6.09
N PRO A 168 -16.65 14.72 5.54
CA PRO A 168 -17.12 14.08 4.31
C PRO A 168 -16.07 14.09 3.21
N HIS A 169 -15.98 13.00 2.46
CA HIS A 169 -14.98 12.84 1.41
C HIS A 169 -15.28 13.78 0.22
N GLU A 170 -14.45 14.80 0.01
CA GLU A 170 -14.63 15.74 -1.10
C GLU A 170 -14.18 15.12 -2.43
N ALA A 171 -15.11 14.45 -3.13
CA ALA A 171 -14.84 13.71 -4.37
C ALA A 171 -14.19 14.56 -5.48
N SER A 172 -14.54 15.84 -5.57
CA SER A 172 -13.96 16.78 -6.56
C SER A 172 -12.47 17.06 -6.35
N LEU A 173 -11.93 16.79 -5.15
CA LEU A 173 -10.52 16.97 -4.81
C LEU A 173 -9.71 15.67 -4.88
N CYS A 174 -10.37 14.52 -5.08
CA CYS A 174 -9.74 13.21 -5.02
C CYS A 174 -9.47 12.64 -6.43
N GLU A 175 -8.21 12.32 -6.76
CA GLU A 175 -7.84 11.74 -8.05
C GLU A 175 -8.60 10.43 -8.32
N ALA A 176 -8.76 9.57 -7.31
CA ALA A 176 -9.46 8.30 -7.47
C ALA A 176 -10.94 8.51 -7.80
N CYS A 177 -11.60 9.50 -7.18
CA CYS A 177 -13.00 9.83 -7.47
C CYS A 177 -13.17 10.39 -8.87
N LYS A 178 -12.29 11.30 -9.31
CA LYS A 178 -12.28 11.81 -10.69
C LYS A 178 -12.14 10.71 -11.74
N MET A 179 -11.52 9.58 -11.38
CA MET A 179 -11.37 8.41 -12.25
C MET A 179 -12.42 7.30 -12.03
N GLY A 180 -13.39 7.48 -11.12
CA GLY A 180 -14.35 6.43 -10.77
C GLY A 180 -13.77 5.22 -10.03
N LYS A 181 -12.57 5.35 -9.43
CA LYS A 181 -11.82 4.26 -8.78
C LYS A 181 -11.82 4.31 -7.26
N CYS A 182 -12.37 5.37 -6.67
CA CYS A 182 -12.58 5.40 -5.24
C CYS A 182 -13.69 4.42 -4.89
N SER A 183 -13.42 3.47 -4.00
CA SER A 183 -14.46 2.62 -3.43
C SER A 183 -15.38 3.51 -2.60
N ARG A 184 -16.44 4.02 -3.22
CA ARG A 184 -17.62 4.52 -2.52
C ARG A 184 -18.24 3.30 -1.87
N GLU A 185 -17.84 2.99 -0.63
CA GLU A 185 -18.86 2.46 0.27
C GLU A 185 -19.86 3.59 0.33
N GLU A 186 -21.02 3.31 -0.25
CA GLU A 186 -22.12 4.25 -0.33
C GLU A 186 -22.25 4.94 1.02
N GLU A 187 -22.33 6.27 0.99
CA GLU A 187 -22.92 7.05 2.06
C GLU A 187 -24.38 6.57 2.18
N LEU A 188 -24.59 5.42 2.80
CA LEU A 188 -25.90 4.90 3.16
C LEU A 188 -26.05 5.07 4.67
N PHE A 189 -26.76 6.16 4.96
CA PHE A 189 -27.47 6.54 6.17
C PHE A 189 -26.67 7.24 7.27
#